data_AF-A0A117ECL5-F1
#
_entry.id   AF-A0A117ECL5-F1
#
_cell.length_a   1.000
_cell.length_b   1.000
_cell.length_c   1.000
_cell.angle_alpha   90.00
_cell.angle_beta   90.00
_cell.angle_gamma   90.00
#
_symmetry.space_group_name_H-M   'P 1'
#
loop_
_entity.id
_entity.type
_entity.pdbx_description
1 polymer ?
#
loop_
_entity_poly.entity_id
_entity_poly.type
_entity_poly.pdbx_seq_one_letter_code
_entity_poly.pdbx_strand_id
1 'polypeptide(L)' 'MSEKPRALGVVRLSVGNENQTGEETQRTRTSERADAEEMELVGFAGDIDVSASISPWVRPPLGDWLNNK' A
#
# COMPACT_ATOMS: atom_id res chain seq x y z
N MET A 1 -24.50 10.47 7.38
CA MET A 1 -23.12 10.79 6.99
C MET A 1 -22.67 9.62 6.14
N SER A 2 -22.51 9.78 4.82
CA SER A 2 -21.92 8.69 4.04
C SER A 2 -20.47 8.57 4.48
N GLU A 3 -20.13 7.46 5.13
CA GLU A 3 -18.75 7.14 5.46
C GLU A 3 -17.98 7.08 4.15
N LYS A 4 -16.92 7.89 4.03
CA LYS A 4 -16.07 7.86 2.83
C LYS A 4 -15.50 6.45 2.66
N PRO A 5 -15.44 5.92 1.44
CA PRO A 5 -14.85 4.62 1.20
C PRO A 5 -13.41 4.60 1.72
N ARG A 6 -13.09 3.63 2.57
CA ARG A 6 -11.77 3.47 3.19
C ARG A 6 -10.84 2.76 2.21
N ALA A 7 -9.69 3.34 1.92
CA ALA A 7 -8.68 2.80 1.01
C ALA A 7 -7.38 2.48 1.77
N LEU A 8 -6.80 1.33 1.46
CA LEU A 8 -5.47 0.95 1.94
C LEU A 8 -4.46 1.16 0.82
N GLY A 9 -3.45 1.99 1.06
CA GLY A 9 -2.34 2.14 0.13
C GLY A 9 -1.38 0.96 0.24
N VAL A 10 -1.01 0.35 -0.88
CA VAL A 10 -0.07 -0.78 -0.89
C VAL A 10 1.13 -0.44 -1.75
N VAL A 11 2.32 -0.46 -1.14
CA VAL A 11 3.59 -0.24 -1.84
C VAL A 11 4.40 -1.53 -1.71
N ARG A 12 4.72 -2.16 -2.84
CA ARG A 12 5.51 -3.41 -2.84
C ARG A 12 6.75 -3.25 -3.71
N LEU A 13 7.92 -3.41 -3.10
CA LEU A 13 9.22 -3.42 -3.77
C LEU A 13 9.83 -4.82 -3.66
N SER A 14 10.19 -5.42 -4.80
CA SER A 14 10.77 -6.77 -4.81
C SER A 14 12.26 -6.80 -4.47
N VAL A 15 12.97 -5.70 -4.70
CA VAL A 15 14.35 -5.48 -4.31
C VAL A 15 14.42 -4.01 -3.91
N GLY A 16 14.81 -3.72 -2.67
CA GLY A 16 15.04 -2.35 -2.21
C GLY A 16 16.26 -1.75 -2.89
N ASN A 17 16.11 -1.31 -4.14
CA ASN A 17 17.18 -0.64 -4.87
C ASN A 17 17.00 0.88 -4.75
N GLU A 18 18.04 1.58 -4.30
CA GLU A 18 18.07 3.06 -4.19
C GLU A 18 17.72 3.79 -5.50
N ASN A 19 17.81 3.10 -6.65
CA ASN A 19 17.52 3.66 -7.98
C ASN A 19 16.13 3.32 -8.56
N GLN A 20 15.27 2.59 -7.83
CA GLN A 20 13.88 2.39 -8.27
C GLN A 20 12.98 3.54 -7.81
N THR A 21 11.82 3.70 -8.45
CA THR A 21 10.78 4.66 -8.02
C THR A 21 10.54 4.49 -6.52
N GLY A 22 11.09 5.43 -5.75
CA GLY A 22 11.24 5.29 -4.32
C GLY A 22 9.91 5.00 -3.64
N GLU A 23 9.96 4.32 -2.50
CA GLU A 23 8.80 4.04 -1.67
C GLU A 23 7.93 5.30 -1.48
N GLU A 24 8.59 6.45 -1.27
CA GLU A 24 7.96 7.76 -1.11
C GLU A 24 7.16 8.20 -2.34
N THR A 25 7.68 8.03 -3.56
CA THR A 25 6.96 8.38 -4.80
C THR A 25 5.71 7.52 -4.99
N GLN A 26 5.78 6.23 -4.65
CA GLN A 26 4.62 5.33 -4.73
C GLN A 26 3.57 5.66 -3.68
N ARG A 27 3.99 5.98 -2.44
CA ARG A 27 3.09 6.48 -1.39
C ARG A 27 2.39 7.76 -1.82
N THR A 28 3.13 8.75 -2.32
CA THR A 28 2.55 10.03 -2.77
C THR A 28 1.51 9.81 -3.85
N ARG A 29 1.82 9.05 -4.91
CA ARG A 29 0.85 8.75 -5.99
C ARG A 29 -0.38 8.02 -5.49
N THR A 30 -0.23 7.11 -4.54
CA THR A 30 -1.34 6.36 -3.96
C THR A 30 -2.23 7.26 -3.10
N SER A 31 -1.65 8.18 -2.32
CA SER A 31 -2.38 9.19 -1.56
C SER A 31 -3.13 10.15 -2.49
N GLU A 32 -2.46 10.68 -3.53
CA GLU A 32 -3.09 11.56 -4.52
C GLU A 32 -4.26 10.87 -5.22
N ARG A 33 -4.12 9.56 -5.50
CA ARG A 33 -5.19 8.78 -6.10
C ARG A 33 -6.37 8.59 -5.15
N ALA A 34 -6.10 8.27 -3.88
CA ALA A 34 -7.16 8.11 -2.88
C ALA A 34 -7.92 9.42 -2.64
N ASP A 35 -7.20 10.55 -2.55
CA ASP A 35 -7.79 11.89 -2.43
C ASP A 35 -8.67 12.22 -3.65
N ALA A 36 -8.17 11.95 -4.86
CA ALA A 36 -8.92 12.15 -6.11
C ALA A 36 -10.19 11.28 -6.23
N GLU A 37 -10.24 10.14 -5.56
CA GLU A 37 -11.42 9.25 -5.53
C GLU A 37 -12.31 9.48 -4.30
N GLU A 38 -12.08 10.56 -3.55
CA GLU A 38 -12.79 10.92 -2.33
C GLU A 38 -12.75 9.80 -1.26
N MET A 39 -11.70 8.97 -1.30
CA MET A 39 -11.48 7.86 -0.40
C MET A 39 -10.68 8.31 0.82
N GLU A 40 -11.00 7.73 1.97
CA GLU A 40 -10.20 7.92 3.18
C GLU A 40 -9.04 6.92 3.20
N LEU A 41 -7.82 7.40 3.05
CA LEU A 41 -6.66 6.53 3.14
C LEU A 41 -6.38 6.14 4.59
N VAL A 42 -6.64 4.88 4.96
CA VAL A 42 -6.54 4.40 6.35
C VAL A 42 -5.12 4.04 6.78
N GLY A 43 -4.21 3.91 5.84
CA GLY A 43 -2.83 3.55 6.09
C GLY A 43 -2.11 3.07 4.84
N PHE A 44 -0.86 2.68 5.05
CA PHE A 44 0.01 2.11 4.03
C PHE A 44 0.58 0.76 4.47
N ALA A 45 0.51 -0.23 3.58
CA ALA A 45 1.25 -1.48 3.70
C ALA A 45 2.51 -1.41 2.80
N GLY A 46 3.68 -1.34 3.42
CA GLY A 46 4.98 -1.25 2.75
C GLY A 46 5.67 -2.61 2.68
N ASP A 47 5.37 -3.40 1.65
CA ASP A 47 5.99 -4.70 1.38
C ASP A 47 7.36 -4.50 0.70
N ILE A 48 8.39 -4.15 1.46
CA ILE A 48 9.76 -3.96 0.95
C ILE A 48 10.53 -5.29 1.00
N ASP A 49 11.29 -5.60 -0.06
CA ASP A 49 11.97 -6.89 -0.26
C ASP A 49 10.98 -8.08 -0.33
N VAL A 50 9.79 -7.83 -0.87
CA VAL A 50 8.75 -8.84 -1.00
C VAL A 50 8.52 -9.19 -2.46
N SER A 51 8.74 -10.46 -2.78
CA SER A 51 8.51 -10.98 -4.14
C SER A 51 7.06 -10.82 -4.57
N ALA A 52 6.86 -10.50 -5.86
CA ALA A 52 5.53 -10.45 -6.49
C ALA A 52 4.77 -11.77 -6.36
N SER A 53 5.50 -12.89 -6.30
CA SER A 53 4.95 -14.24 -6.26
C SER A 53 4.34 -14.60 -4.91
N ILE A 54 4.54 -13.77 -3.88
CA ILE A 54 3.95 -13.97 -2.56
C ILE A 54 2.51 -13.45 -2.58
N SER A 55 1.58 -14.31 -2.16
CA SER A 55 0.16 -14.02 -2.09
C SER A 55 -0.11 -12.85 -1.12
N PRO A 56 -1.02 -11.90 -1.46
CA PRO A 56 -1.27 -10.69 -0.66
C PRO A 56 -1.55 -10.96 0.83
N TRP A 57 -2.26 -12.04 1.15
CA TRP A 57 -2.63 -12.41 2.53
C TRP A 57 -1.48 -12.96 3.38
N VAL A 58 -0.37 -13.38 2.76
CA VAL A 58 0.83 -13.89 3.47
C VAL A 58 1.98 -12.89 3.44
N ARG A 59 1.79 -11.72 2.83
CA ARG A 59 2.80 -10.67 2.87
C ARG A 59 2.86 -10.05 4.28
N PRO A 60 4.03 -9.67 4.77
CA PRO A 60 4.16 -9.27 6.17
C PRO A 60 3.29 -8.05 6.54
N PRO A 61 3.49 -6.83 5.97
CA PRO A 61 2.62 -5.71 6.31
C PRO A 61 1.25 -5.77 5.65
N LEU A 62 1.12 -6.24 4.40
CA LEU A 62 -0.20 -6.30 3.75
C LEU A 62 -1.11 -7.42 4.31
N GLY A 63 -0.54 -8.57 4.63
CA GLY A 63 -1.28 -9.69 5.20
C GLY A 63 -1.84 -9.37 6.59
N ASP A 64 -1.13 -8.60 7.41
CA ASP A 64 -1.67 -8.14 8.70
C ASP A 64 -2.90 -7.24 8.50
N TRP A 65 -2.84 -6.31 7.54
CA TRP A 65 -3.98 -5.49 7.15
C TRP A 65 -5.18 -6.28 6.61
N LEU A 66 -4.94 -7.38 5.90
CA LEU A 66 -6.03 -8.18 5.30
C LEU A 66 -6.64 -9.19 6.26
N ASN A 67 -5.87 -9.68 7.24
CA ASN A 67 -6.33 -10.74 8.14
C ASN A 67 -6.73 -10.24 9.53
N ASN A 68 -6.15 -9.13 10.02
CA ASN A 68 -6.28 -8.71 11.43
C ASN A 68 -6.89 -7.30 11.64
N LYS A 69 -7.22 -6.55 10.58
CA LYS A 69 -7.70 -5.15 10.64
C LYS A 69 -9.09 -4.98 10.05
#